data_AF-G0KZ10-F1
#
_entry.id   AF-G0KZ10-F1
#
_cell.length_a   1.000
_cell.length_b   1.000
_cell.length_c   1.000
_cell.angle_alpha   90.00
_cell.angle_beta   90.00
_cell.angle_gamma   90.00
#
_symmetry.space_group_name_H-M   'P 1'
#
loop_
_entity.id
_entity.type
_entity.pdbx_description
1 polymer ?
#
loop_
_entity_poly.entity_id
_entity_poly.type
_entity_poly.pdbx_seq_one_letter_code
_entity_poly.pdbx_strand_id
1 'polypeptide(L)'
;NLYLSQPDHGEQGLEIAEAFVRSGAVDIVVVDSVAALTPKAEIEGEMGDTHVGLQARLMSQALRKLSGAISKSNTTAIFINQIREKVGVMFGN
;
A
#
# COMPACT_ATOMS: atom_id res chain seq x y z
N ASN A 1 -14.94 6.51 -16.53
CA ASN A 1 -13.51 6.51 -16.92
C ASN A 1 -12.72 5.72 -15.91
N LEU A 2 -11.67 5.02 -16.35
CA LEU A 2 -10.73 4.30 -15.48
C LEU A 2 -9.41 5.09 -15.46
N TYR A 3 -8.92 5.42 -14.27
CA TYR A 3 -7.59 6.00 -14.09
C TYR A 3 -6.61 4.90 -13.71
N LEU A 4 -5.45 4.88 -14.34
CA LEU A 4 -4.38 3.92 -14.09
C LEU A 4 -3.13 4.66 -13.64
N SER A 5 -2.49 4.14 -12.60
CA SER A 5 -1.19 4.59 -12.13
C SER A 5 -0.29 3.39 -11.90
N GLN A 6 0.95 3.44 -12.40
CA GLN A 6 2.00 2.47 -12.13
C GLN A 6 3.11 3.18 -11.37
N PRO A 7 3.05 3.21 -10.02
CA PRO A 7 4.04 3.92 -9.22
C PRO A 7 5.38 3.18 -9.21
N ASP A 8 6.46 3.96 -9.10
CA ASP A 8 7.85 3.50 -9.00
C ASP A 8 8.15 2.89 -7.62
N HIS A 9 7.49 3.35 -6.55
CA HIS A 9 7.68 2.86 -5.20
C HIS A 9 6.41 2.97 -4.33
N GLY A 10 6.38 2.27 -3.20
CA GLY A 10 5.21 2.11 -2.35
C GLY A 10 4.67 3.42 -1.77
N GLU A 11 5.55 4.33 -1.33
CA GLU A 11 5.15 5.65 -0.83
C GLU A 11 4.40 6.44 -1.90
N GLN A 12 4.94 6.50 -3.13
CA GLN A 12 4.33 7.22 -4.24
C GLN A 12 2.96 6.62 -4.58
N GLY A 13 2.84 5.29 -4.63
CA GLY A 13 1.56 4.62 -4.89
C GLY A 13 0.49 4.99 -3.86
N LEU A 14 0.85 5.02 -2.58
CA LEU A 14 -0.07 5.36 -1.50
C LEU A 14 -0.40 6.86 -1.46
N GLU A 15 0.53 7.74 -1.82
CA GLU A 15 0.30 9.18 -1.96
C GLU A 15 -0.65 9.50 -3.13
N ILE A 16 -0.50 8.80 -4.26
CA ILE A 16 -1.42 8.91 -5.40
C ILE A 16 -2.82 8.45 -4.98
N ALA A 17 -2.94 7.31 -4.31
CA ALA A 17 -4.21 6.82 -3.79
C ALA A 17 -4.87 7.83 -2.83
N GLU A 18 -4.10 8.41 -1.90
CA GLU A 18 -4.59 9.46 -0.99
C GLU A 18 -5.07 10.70 -1.76
N ALA A 19 -4.33 11.16 -2.76
CA ALA A 19 -4.70 12.32 -3.56
C ALA A 19 -6.03 12.10 -4.30
N PHE A 20 -6.23 10.93 -4.90
CA PHE A 20 -7.49 10.57 -5.54
C PHE A 20 -8.65 10.54 -4.55
N VAL A 21 -8.49 9.90 -3.39
CA VAL A 21 -9.51 9.87 -2.33
C VAL A 21 -9.85 11.29 -1.85
N ARG A 22 -8.85 12.13 -1.59
CA ARG A 22 -9.06 13.51 -1.12
C ARG A 22 -9.72 14.41 -2.16
N SER A 23 -9.47 14.17 -3.44
CA SER A 23 -10.07 14.95 -4.52
C SER A 23 -11.59 14.74 -4.63
N GLY A 24 -12.11 13.63 -4.10
CA GLY A 24 -13.51 13.22 -4.30
C GLY A 24 -13.85 12.85 -5.75
N ALA A 25 -12.84 12.72 -6.62
CA ALA A 25 -13.03 12.44 -8.04
C ALA A 25 -13.27 10.95 -8.35
N VAL A 26 -13.14 10.07 -7.36
CA VAL A 26 -13.31 8.61 -7.53
C VAL A 26 -14.15 8.01 -6.42
N ASP A 27 -15.06 7.10 -6.80
CA ASP A 27 -15.86 6.32 -5.85
C ASP A 27 -15.12 5.08 -5.33
N ILE A 28 -14.15 4.58 -6.11
CA ILE A 28 -13.37 3.39 -5.77
C ILE A 28 -11.89 3.63 -6.11
N VAL A 29 -11.00 3.24 -5.20
CA VAL A 29 -9.56 3.10 -5.44
C VAL A 29 -9.15 1.67 -5.15
N VAL A 30 -8.37 1.07 -6.06
CA VAL A 30 -7.84 -0.30 -5.92
C VAL A 30 -6.32 -0.23 -5.94
N VAL A 31 -5.69 -0.83 -4.93
CA VAL A 31 -4.24 -1.00 -4.85
C VAL A 31 -3.91 -2.46 -5.11
N ASP A 32 -3.35 -2.73 -6.29
CA ASP A 32 -2.92 -4.05 -6.76
C ASP A 32 -1.39 -4.08 -6.95
N SER A 33 -0.59 -4.61 -6.02
CA SER A 33 -0.95 -5.24 -4.74
C SER A 33 -0.10 -4.71 -3.59
N VAL A 34 -0.54 -4.93 -2.34
CA VAL A 34 0.21 -4.59 -1.13
C VAL A 34 1.60 -5.20 -1.13
N ALA A 35 1.72 -6.45 -1.60
CA ALA A 35 3.00 -7.14 -1.71
C ALA A 35 3.99 -6.45 -2.65
N ALA A 36 3.50 -5.65 -3.62
CA ALA A 36 4.30 -4.88 -4.56
C ALA A 36 4.54 -3.42 -4.11
N LEU A 37 4.01 -2.99 -2.96
CA LEU A 37 4.32 -1.69 -2.37
C LEU A 37 5.70 -1.70 -1.72
N THR A 38 6.74 -1.78 -2.54
CA THR A 38 8.14 -1.80 -2.09
C THR A 38 8.57 -0.40 -1.65
N PRO A 39 9.02 -0.22 -0.40
CA PRO A 39 9.50 1.08 0.07
C PRO A 39 10.66 1.58 -0.78
N LYS A 40 10.74 2.89 -1.01
CA LYS A 40 11.80 3.51 -1.81
C LYS A 40 13.21 3.10 -1.37
N ALA A 41 13.46 3.07 -0.06
CA ALA A 41 14.77 2.68 0.47
C ALA A 41 15.14 1.21 0.17
N GLU A 42 14.15 0.32 0.02
CA GLU A 42 14.41 -1.07 -0.40
C GLU A 42 14.70 -1.16 -1.90
N ILE A 43 14.09 -0.31 -2.73
CA ILE A 43 14.38 -0.23 -4.18
C ILE A 43 15.77 0.35 -4.45
N GLU A 44 16.18 1.34 -3.67
CA GLU A 44 17.49 1.99 -3.79
C GLU A 44 18.62 1.19 -3.11
N GLY A 45 18.28 0.21 -2.27
CA GLY A 45 19.23 -0.68 -1.60
C GLY A 45 19.73 -1.81 -2.49
N GLU A 46 20.67 -2.60 -1.97
CA GLU A 46 21.17 -3.79 -2.67
C GLU A 46 20.35 -5.04 -2.35
N MET A 47 20.34 -6.00 -3.28
CA MET A 47 19.69 -7.28 -3.06
C MET A 47 20.39 -8.04 -1.92
N GLY A 48 19.65 -8.30 -0.83
CA GLY A 48 20.19 -8.93 0.38
C GLY A 48 20.31 -7.97 1.55
N ASP A 49 20.15 -6.66 1.32
CA ASP A 49 20.11 -5.68 2.40
C ASP A 49 18.92 -5.92 3.34
N THR A 50 19.19 -5.79 4.63
CA THR A 50 18.19 -6.08 5.65
C THR A 50 17.34 -4.85 5.95
N HIS A 51 16.10 -4.87 5.46
CA HIS A 51 15.10 -3.82 5.67
C HIS A 51 13.99 -4.29 6.62
N VAL A 52 14.34 -4.54 7.89
CA VAL A 52 13.39 -5.13 8.86
C VAL A 52 12.15 -4.25 9.05
N GLY A 53 10.97 -4.79 8.71
CA GLY A 53 9.68 -4.18 9.01
C GLY A 53 9.39 -2.88 8.26
N LEU A 54 10.15 -2.55 7.21
CA LEU A 54 10.01 -1.28 6.50
C LEU A 54 8.65 -1.16 5.83
N GLN A 55 8.21 -2.20 5.11
CA GLN A 55 6.89 -2.27 4.49
C GLN A 55 5.75 -2.17 5.53
N ALA A 56 5.88 -2.82 6.69
CA ALA A 56 4.88 -2.76 7.75
C ALA A 56 4.74 -1.35 8.34
N ARG A 57 5.86 -0.62 8.48
CA ARG A 57 5.87 0.79 8.93
C ARG A 57 5.26 1.70 7.88
N LEU A 58 5.62 1.53 6.60
CA LEU A 58 5.05 2.26 5.48
C LEU A 58 3.51 2.12 5.47
N MET A 59 3.02 0.88 5.49
CA MET A 59 1.57 0.60 5.51
C MET A 59 0.89 1.21 6.72
N SER A 60 1.47 1.08 7.91
CA SER A 60 0.91 1.65 9.14
C SER A 60 0.77 3.18 9.07
N GLN A 61 1.74 3.86 8.47
CA GLN A 61 1.70 5.32 8.29
C GLN A 61 0.70 5.72 7.20
N ALA A 62 0.74 5.04 6.04
CA ALA A 62 -0.13 5.31 4.91
C ALA A 62 -1.61 5.08 5.26
N LEU A 63 -1.95 3.93 5.84
CA LEU A 63 -3.33 3.62 6.23
C LEU A 63 -3.87 4.59 7.27
N ARG A 64 -3.04 5.11 8.17
CA ARG A 64 -3.45 6.14 9.13
C ARG A 64 -3.89 7.43 8.43
N LYS A 65 -3.15 7.88 7.42
CA LYS A 65 -3.51 9.06 6.61
C LYS A 65 -4.73 8.77 5.74
N LEU A 66 -4.72 7.63 5.04
CA LEU A 66 -5.74 7.25 4.09
C LEU A 66 -7.10 7.01 4.76
N SER A 67 -7.13 6.37 5.93
CA SER A 67 -8.36 6.18 6.71
C SER A 67 -9.05 7.50 7.05
N GLY A 68 -8.27 8.53 7.42
CA GLY A 68 -8.79 9.87 7.67
C GLY A 68 -9.29 10.61 6.42
N ALA A 69 -8.76 10.28 5.24
CA ALA A 69 -9.24 10.80 3.96
C ALA A 69 -10.51 10.05 3.52
N ILE A 70 -10.50 8.72 3.60
CA ILE A 70 -11.62 7.84 3.26
C ILE A 70 -12.86 8.22 4.05
N SER A 71 -12.75 8.42 5.37
CA SER A 71 -13.90 8.73 6.24
C SER A 71 -14.58 10.07 5.93
N LYS A 72 -13.88 10.97 5.22
CA LYS A 72 -14.41 12.27 4.79
C LYS A 72 -14.84 12.27 3.33
N SER A 73 -14.60 11.17 2.62
CA SER A 73 -14.96 10.94 1.22
C SER A 73 -16.07 9.89 1.15
N ASN A 74 -16.68 9.74 -0.03
CA ASN A 74 -17.54 8.59 -0.32
C ASN A 74 -16.77 7.49 -1.10
N THR A 75 -15.44 7.44 -0.93
CA THR A 75 -14.57 6.53 -1.69
C THR A 75 -14.34 5.23 -0.94
N THR A 76 -14.49 4.10 -1.63
CA THR A 76 -14.08 2.77 -1.13
C THR A 76 -12.64 2.47 -1.55
N ALA A 77 -11.79 2.08 -0.58
CA ALA A 77 -10.43 1.63 -0.87
C ALA A 77 -10.33 0.10 -0.75
N ILE A 78 -9.83 -0.55 -1.80
CA ILE A 78 -9.61 -2.00 -1.87
C ILE A 78 -8.11 -2.25 -1.99
N PHE A 79 -7.58 -3.12 -1.13
CA PHE A 79 -6.20 -3.55 -1.16
C PHE A 79 -6.14 -5.03 -1.51
N ILE A 80 -5.49 -5.34 -2.64
CA ILE A 80 -5.18 -6.71 -3.01
C ILE A 80 -3.89 -7.09 -2.31
N ASN A 81 -3.87 -8.22 -1.62
CA ASN A 81 -2.69 -8.72 -0.95
C ASN A 81 -2.46 -10.19 -1.27
N GLN A 82 -1.21 -10.63 -1.15
CA GLN A 82 -0.81 -12.01 -1.37
C GLN A 82 -0.80 -12.78 -0.04
N ILE A 83 -1.19 -14.05 -0.10
CA ILE A 83 -1.00 -14.97 1.02
C ILE A 83 0.47 -15.41 1.03
N ARG A 84 1.09 -15.39 2.22
CA ARG A 84 2.43 -15.94 2.45
C ARG A 84 2.36 -17.01 3.52
N GLU A 85 2.91 -18.18 3.22
CA GLU A 85 3.04 -19.25 4.20
C GLU A 85 4.12 -18.91 5.23
N LYS A 86 3.83 -19.16 6.51
CA LYS A 86 4.82 -19.00 7.58
C LYS A 86 5.57 -20.31 7.77
N VAL A 87 6.80 -20.37 7.25
CA VAL A 87 7.67 -21.55 7.43
C VAL A 87 7.97 -21.74 8.93
N GLY A 88 7.70 -22.93 9.45
CA GLY A 88 8.02 -23.29 10.85
C GLY A 88 6.90 -23.08 11.87
N VAL A 89 5.70 -22.67 11.46
CA VAL A 89 4.53 -22.60 12.36
C VAL A 89 3.69 -23.86 12.24
N MET A 90 3.64 -24.66 13.32
CA MET A 90 2.91 -25.94 13.35
C MET A 90 1.43 -25.80 13.76
N PHE A 91 1.01 -24.65 14.31
CA PHE A 91 -0.41 -24.35 14.64
C PHE A 91 -0.69 -22.84 14.61
N GLY A 92 -1.77 -22.44 13.90
CA GLY A 92 -2.29 -21.06 13.83
C GLY A 92 -1.68 -20.19 12.73
N ASN A 93 -2.51 -19.37 12.06
CA ASN A 93 -2.08 -18.33 11.12
C ASN A 93 -1.86 -17.00 11.83
#